data_AF-A0A8E5HRT4-F1
#
_entry.id   AF-A0A8E5HRT4-F1
#
_cell.length_a   1.000
_cell.length_b   1.000
_cell.length_c   1.000
_cell.angle_alpha   90.00
_cell.angle_beta   90.00
_cell.angle_gamma   90.00
#
_symmetry.space_group_name_H-M   'P 1'
#
loop_
_entity.id
_entity.type
_entity.pdbx_description
1 polymer ?
#
loop_
_entity_poly.entity_id
_entity_poly.type
_entity_poly.pdbx_seq_one_letter_code
_entity_poly.pdbx_strand_id
1 'polypeptide(L)'
;MADSKDNKAYKYRQEISQMMYVSGETGEPSVETTSIIEDIVRQQVIELLRNCTELASRRGSKSISTNDLIFQIRHDQAKVSRLRTFLSWKDVRKNVKDSEDKGADADLGAAGDEAVVPGGPVDEAAKKNKKAKVGLPWEPASFYSVEVPERDDEEDEEEEEMNYITLQRLRKADERTKAMTKEEYVTWSEYRQASFTWRKGKRFREWAGFGIVTDSKPSDDIVDILGFLTFEMVATLTEVALKVKEQEDTARAQSGADNAGAKKRKLQQGLFDPPSEGKTPVEPRHVQEAFRRFQERPKKGRAMLNGTRTMQKTPLNII
;
A
#
# COMPACT_ATOMS: atom_id res chain seq x y z
N MET A 1 33.57 23.52 -7.00
CA MET A 1 32.80 22.40 -7.55
C MET A 1 31.35 22.65 -7.19
N ALA A 2 30.54 23.05 -8.17
CA ALA A 2 29.13 23.29 -7.94
C ALA A 2 28.44 21.92 -7.84
N ASP A 3 27.87 21.63 -6.67
CA ASP A 3 26.86 20.60 -6.53
C ASP A 3 25.72 20.97 -7.48
N SER A 4 25.64 20.27 -8.61
CA SER A 4 24.43 20.22 -9.39
C SER A 4 23.40 19.55 -8.50
N LYS A 5 22.62 20.34 -7.76
CA LYS A 5 21.34 19.89 -7.24
C LYS A 5 20.54 19.48 -8.47
N ASP A 6 20.62 18.19 -8.82
CA ASP A 6 19.61 17.56 -9.65
C ASP A 6 18.28 17.96 -9.03
N ASN A 7 17.58 18.86 -9.70
CA ASN A 7 16.26 19.29 -9.30
C ASN A 7 15.37 18.08 -9.56
N LYS A 8 15.40 17.14 -8.62
CA LYS A 8 14.69 15.87 -8.68
C LYS A 8 13.23 16.22 -8.57
N ALA A 9 12.62 16.54 -9.70
CA ALA A 9 11.24 16.99 -9.74
C ALA A 9 10.37 15.86 -9.17
N TYR A 10 9.82 16.09 -7.98
CA TYR A 10 8.90 15.17 -7.33
C TYR A 10 7.66 15.02 -8.21
N LYS A 11 7.38 13.79 -8.65
CA LYS A 11 6.41 13.50 -9.73
C LYS A 11 5.05 13.07 -9.18
N TYR A 12 4.97 12.72 -7.90
CA TYR A 12 3.82 12.04 -7.29
C TYR A 12 3.22 12.76 -6.08
N ARG A 13 3.53 14.06 -5.88
CA ARG A 13 3.05 14.85 -4.73
C ARG A 13 1.52 14.76 -4.55
N GLN A 14 0.76 14.91 -5.62
CA GLN A 14 -0.71 14.93 -5.54
C GLN A 14 -1.25 13.56 -5.14
N GLU A 15 -0.75 12.49 -5.77
CA GLU A 15 -1.15 11.11 -5.48
C GLU A 15 -0.79 10.73 -4.05
N ILE A 16 0.41 11.11 -3.58
CA ILE A 16 0.84 10.89 -2.19
C ILE A 16 -0.10 11.61 -1.24
N SER A 17 -0.42 12.89 -1.48
CA SER A 17 -1.33 13.65 -0.62
C SER A 17 -2.73 13.01 -0.54
N GLN A 18 -3.24 12.49 -1.66
CA GLN A 18 -4.53 11.79 -1.70
C GLN A 18 -4.48 10.47 -0.92
N MET A 19 -3.41 9.67 -1.09
CA MET A 19 -3.22 8.43 -0.34
C MET A 19 -3.04 8.69 1.17
N MET A 20 -2.31 9.74 1.55
CA MET A 20 -2.17 10.17 2.94
C MET A 20 -3.53 10.54 3.53
N TYR A 21 -4.35 11.28 2.77
CA TYR A 21 -5.70 11.63 3.18
C TYR A 21 -6.52 10.39 3.48
N VAL A 22 -6.57 9.42 2.57
CA VAL A 22 -7.30 8.16 2.76
C VAL A 22 -6.81 7.35 3.97
N SER A 23 -5.55 7.55 4.38
CA SER A 23 -4.90 6.84 5.47
C SER A 23 -5.04 7.50 6.85
N GLY A 24 -5.38 8.79 6.90
CA GLY A 24 -5.77 9.45 8.16
C GLY A 24 -5.38 10.92 8.26
N GLU A 25 -4.55 11.39 7.34
CA GLU A 25 -4.06 12.77 7.35
C GLU A 25 -5.18 13.72 6.88
N THR A 26 -5.73 14.53 7.78
CA THR A 26 -6.78 15.50 7.43
C THR A 26 -6.24 16.90 7.20
N GLY A 27 -5.00 17.18 7.59
CA GLY A 27 -4.31 18.43 7.30
C GLY A 27 -3.64 18.42 5.92
N GLU A 28 -3.18 19.59 5.48
CA GLU A 28 -2.40 19.69 4.24
C GLU A 28 -0.92 19.37 4.53
N PRO A 29 -0.37 18.23 4.08
CA PRO A 29 1.03 17.90 4.32
C PRO A 29 1.93 18.84 3.51
N SER A 30 3.04 19.24 4.13
CA SER A 30 4.03 20.11 3.48
C SER A 30 4.64 19.45 2.24
N VAL A 31 5.20 20.28 1.34
CA VAL A 31 5.96 19.79 0.19
C VAL A 31 7.12 18.88 0.63
N GLU A 32 7.77 19.22 1.74
CA GLU A 32 8.86 18.42 2.30
C GLU A 32 8.38 17.05 2.80
N THR A 33 7.24 16.98 3.49
CA THR A 33 6.63 15.71 3.94
C THR A 33 6.36 14.78 2.76
N THR A 34 5.66 15.29 1.74
CA THR A 34 5.32 14.51 0.55
C THR A 34 6.56 14.10 -0.25
N SER A 35 7.59 14.95 -0.30
CA SER A 35 8.88 14.68 -0.95
C SER A 35 9.62 13.52 -0.28
N ILE A 36 9.68 13.50 1.06
CA ILE A 36 10.33 12.42 1.82
C ILE A 36 9.58 11.10 1.63
N ILE A 37 8.25 11.11 1.63
CA ILE A 37 7.46 9.91 1.34
C ILE A 37 7.76 9.42 -0.09
N GLU A 38 7.81 10.31 -1.09
CA GLU A 38 8.15 9.92 -2.47
C GLU A 38 9.53 9.26 -2.54
N ASP A 39 10.54 9.84 -1.87
CA ASP A 39 11.90 9.30 -1.85
C ASP A 39 11.98 7.93 -1.15
N ILE A 40 11.27 7.74 -0.03
CA ILE A 40 11.22 6.45 0.69
C ILE A 40 10.54 5.40 -0.19
N VAL A 41 9.36 5.68 -0.72
CA VAL A 41 8.59 4.73 -1.54
C VAL A 41 9.36 4.38 -2.82
N ARG A 42 10.04 5.36 -3.44
CA ARG A 42 10.90 5.10 -4.60
C ARG A 42 12.05 4.17 -4.27
N GLN A 43 12.73 4.39 -3.14
CA GLN A 43 13.82 3.52 -2.69
C GLN A 43 13.33 2.09 -2.40
N GLN A 44 12.17 1.95 -1.77
CA GLN A 44 11.52 0.67 -1.50
C GLN A 44 11.22 -0.09 -2.81
N VAL A 45 10.65 0.58 -3.80
CA VAL A 45 10.37 -0.02 -5.13
C VAL A 45 11.66 -0.47 -5.82
N ILE A 46 12.72 0.36 -5.79
CA ILE A 46 14.01 0.00 -6.39
C ILE A 46 14.59 -1.25 -5.72
N GLU A 47 14.55 -1.33 -4.39
CA GLU A 47 15.05 -2.50 -3.65
C GLU A 47 14.23 -3.76 -3.97
N LEU A 48 12.91 -3.62 -4.07
CA LEU A 48 12.00 -4.68 -4.50
C LEU A 48 12.38 -5.22 -5.89
N LEU A 49 12.61 -4.31 -6.85
CA LEU A 49 13.01 -4.68 -8.21
C LEU A 49 14.38 -5.36 -8.27
N ARG A 50 15.34 -4.89 -7.47
CA ARG A 50 16.67 -5.52 -7.35
C ARG A 50 16.56 -6.95 -6.83
N ASN A 51 15.87 -7.15 -5.71
CA ASN A 51 15.68 -8.47 -5.12
C ASN A 51 14.96 -9.43 -6.10
N CYS A 52 13.92 -8.95 -6.78
CA CYS A 52 13.19 -9.75 -7.77
C CYS A 52 14.04 -10.09 -8.99
N THR A 53 14.89 -9.17 -9.45
CA THR A 53 15.81 -9.41 -10.58
C THR A 53 16.86 -10.46 -10.21
N GLU A 54 17.38 -10.40 -8.98
CA GLU A 54 18.30 -11.42 -8.47
C GLU A 54 17.63 -12.80 -8.38
N LEU A 55 16.41 -12.88 -7.84
CA LEU A 55 15.65 -14.13 -7.75
C LEU A 55 15.31 -14.71 -9.12
N ALA A 56 14.87 -13.87 -10.06
CA ALA A 56 14.61 -14.28 -11.44
C ALA A 56 15.89 -14.84 -12.09
N SER A 57 17.03 -14.17 -11.90
CA SER A 57 18.33 -14.60 -12.42
C SER A 57 18.76 -15.94 -11.84
N ARG A 58 18.56 -16.18 -10.53
CA ARG A 58 18.84 -17.46 -9.87
C ARG A 58 17.97 -18.61 -10.41
N ARG A 59 16.74 -18.32 -10.84
CA ARG A 59 15.85 -19.27 -11.54
C ARG A 59 16.26 -19.51 -13.00
N GLY A 60 17.21 -18.74 -13.54
CA GLY A 60 17.59 -18.77 -14.96
C GLY A 60 16.66 -17.96 -15.86
N SER A 61 15.79 -17.12 -15.28
CA SER A 61 14.93 -16.20 -16.03
C SER A 61 15.55 -14.80 -16.07
N LYS A 62 15.43 -14.13 -17.21
CA LYS A 62 15.78 -12.70 -17.33
C LYS A 62 14.61 -11.77 -16.98
N SER A 63 13.40 -12.32 -16.86
CA SER A 63 12.18 -11.57 -16.57
C SER A 63 11.67 -11.85 -15.15
N ILE A 64 11.20 -10.77 -14.51
CA ILE A 64 10.51 -10.81 -13.22
C ILE A 64 9.11 -11.36 -13.42
N SER A 65 8.74 -12.36 -12.63
CA SER A 65 7.40 -12.94 -12.54
C SER A 65 6.60 -12.30 -11.40
N THR A 66 5.27 -12.43 -11.43
CA THR A 66 4.39 -11.98 -10.34
C THR A 66 4.76 -12.64 -9.00
N ASN A 67 5.12 -13.92 -9.04
CA ASN A 67 5.57 -14.69 -7.88
C ASN A 67 6.83 -14.08 -7.23
N ASP A 68 7.74 -13.49 -7.99
CA ASP A 68 8.95 -12.86 -7.43
C ASP A 68 8.60 -11.66 -6.53
N LEU A 69 7.59 -10.87 -6.90
CA LEU A 69 7.09 -9.74 -6.11
C LEU A 69 6.30 -10.21 -4.89
N ILE A 70 5.36 -11.16 -5.07
CA ILE A 70 4.56 -11.69 -3.96
C ILE A 70 5.49 -12.35 -2.92
N PHE A 71 6.58 -12.98 -3.36
CA PHE A 71 7.55 -13.59 -2.46
C PHE A 71 8.23 -12.59 -1.53
N GLN A 72 8.41 -11.32 -1.94
CA GLN A 72 9.01 -10.30 -1.08
C GLN A 72 8.14 -9.98 0.14
N ILE A 73 6.81 -10.08 0.00
CA ILE A 73 5.84 -9.79 1.06
C ILE A 73 5.25 -11.04 1.71
N ARG A 74 5.80 -12.24 1.42
CA ARG A 74 5.25 -13.55 1.83
C ARG A 74 5.00 -13.74 3.33
N HIS A 75 5.60 -12.93 4.18
CA HIS A 75 5.42 -13.01 5.64
C HIS A 75 4.19 -12.24 6.13
N ASP A 76 3.66 -11.35 5.29
CA ASP A 76 2.45 -10.59 5.55
C ASP A 76 1.28 -11.23 4.78
N GLN A 77 0.69 -12.28 5.37
CA GLN A 77 -0.41 -13.02 4.76
C GLN A 77 -1.61 -12.12 4.47
N ALA A 78 -1.86 -11.12 5.32
CA ALA A 78 -2.89 -10.11 5.14
C ALA A 78 -2.73 -9.34 3.82
N LYS A 79 -1.50 -8.90 3.54
CA LYS A 79 -1.16 -8.14 2.34
C LYS A 79 -1.16 -9.02 1.09
N VAL A 80 -0.59 -10.24 1.17
CA VAL A 80 -0.64 -11.23 0.08
C VAL A 80 -2.09 -11.57 -0.26
N SER A 81 -2.89 -11.79 0.76
CA SER A 81 -4.34 -11.93 0.75
C SER A 81 -5.02 -10.91 -0.16
N ARG A 82 -4.92 -9.65 0.24
CA ARG A 82 -5.52 -8.52 -0.45
C ARG A 82 -5.01 -8.37 -1.88
N LEU A 83 -3.73 -8.65 -2.13
CA LEU A 83 -3.17 -8.61 -3.47
C LEU A 83 -3.78 -9.69 -4.39
N ARG A 84 -3.97 -10.91 -3.91
CA ARG A 84 -4.64 -11.98 -4.68
C ARG A 84 -6.07 -11.58 -5.04
N THR A 85 -6.82 -11.04 -4.08
CA THR A 85 -8.18 -10.54 -4.30
C THR A 85 -8.18 -9.42 -5.35
N PHE A 86 -7.27 -8.44 -5.23
CA PHE A 86 -7.12 -7.34 -6.18
C PHE A 86 -6.85 -7.84 -7.62
N LEU A 87 -5.94 -8.80 -7.79
CA LEU A 87 -5.64 -9.39 -9.10
C LEU A 87 -6.83 -10.20 -9.66
N SER A 88 -7.51 -10.98 -8.83
CA SER A 88 -8.69 -11.75 -9.27
C SER A 88 -9.81 -10.84 -9.82
N TRP A 89 -10.05 -9.69 -9.19
CA TRP A 89 -11.03 -8.70 -9.66
C TRP A 89 -10.56 -7.96 -10.92
N LYS A 90 -9.25 -7.84 -11.14
CA LYS A 90 -8.72 -7.34 -12.42
C LYS A 90 -9.04 -8.33 -13.54
N ASP A 91 -8.81 -9.62 -13.32
CA ASP A 91 -9.08 -10.67 -14.31
C ASP A 91 -10.57 -10.77 -14.65
N VAL A 92 -11.44 -10.73 -13.63
CA VAL A 92 -12.90 -10.71 -13.84
C VAL A 92 -13.32 -9.52 -14.71
N ARG A 93 -12.86 -8.30 -14.39
CA ARG A 93 -13.20 -7.09 -15.16
C ARG A 93 -12.69 -7.15 -16.60
N LYS A 94 -11.50 -7.70 -16.80
CA LYS A 94 -10.93 -7.89 -18.14
C LYS A 94 -11.77 -8.88 -18.96
N ASN A 95 -12.16 -10.02 -18.37
CA ASN A 95 -12.96 -11.04 -19.04
C ASN A 95 -14.37 -10.56 -19.41
N VAL A 96 -15.00 -9.74 -18.55
CA VAL A 96 -16.30 -9.10 -18.85
C VAL A 96 -16.15 -8.16 -20.04
N LYS A 97 -15.14 -7.28 -20.02
CA LYS A 97 -14.88 -6.34 -21.10
C LYS A 97 -14.56 -7.05 -22.43
N ASP A 98 -13.74 -8.08 -22.41
CA ASP A 98 -13.40 -8.89 -23.60
C ASP A 98 -14.63 -9.64 -24.16
N SER A 99 -15.66 -9.87 -23.33
CA SER A 99 -16.94 -10.47 -23.76
C SER A 99 -17.88 -9.45 -24.41
N GLU A 100 -17.85 -8.19 -23.99
CA GLU A 100 -18.64 -7.08 -24.56
C GLU A 100 -18.03 -6.53 -25.86
N ASP A 101 -16.69 -6.54 -26.00
CA ASP A 101 -15.99 -5.99 -27.16
C ASP A 101 -16.17 -6.79 -28.48
N LYS A 102 -16.93 -7.90 -28.43
CA LYS A 102 -17.46 -8.59 -29.63
C LYS A 102 -18.75 -7.97 -30.18
N GLY A 103 -19.24 -6.88 -29.59
CA GLY A 103 -20.39 -6.11 -30.06
C GLY A 103 -20.22 -4.62 -29.79
N ALA A 104 -19.49 -3.94 -30.68
CA ALA A 104 -19.51 -2.49 -30.92
C ALA A 104 -19.38 -1.53 -29.70
N ASP A 105 -18.22 -0.87 -29.65
CA ASP A 105 -17.93 0.48 -29.14
C ASP A 105 -18.97 1.12 -28.18
N ALA A 106 -18.71 0.99 -26.89
CA ALA A 106 -19.22 1.91 -25.88
C ALA A 106 -18.11 2.26 -24.88
N ASP A 107 -17.69 3.51 -24.93
CA ASP A 107 -16.97 4.22 -23.87
C ASP A 107 -17.83 4.21 -22.60
N LEU A 108 -17.72 3.13 -21.82
CA LEU A 108 -18.28 3.06 -20.47
C LEU A 108 -17.18 3.42 -19.48
N GLY A 109 -17.28 4.66 -19.02
CA GLY A 109 -16.45 5.24 -17.98
C GLY A 109 -16.27 4.28 -16.81
N ALA A 110 -15.00 4.01 -16.52
CA ALA A 110 -14.56 3.23 -15.38
C ALA A 110 -15.01 3.91 -14.07
N ALA A 111 -16.20 3.54 -13.60
CA ALA A 111 -16.58 3.64 -12.20
C ALA A 111 -15.61 2.76 -11.42
N GLY A 112 -14.61 3.40 -10.83
CA GLY A 112 -13.75 2.75 -9.85
C GLY A 112 -14.59 2.34 -8.65
N ASP A 113 -14.40 1.10 -8.23
CA ASP A 113 -14.62 0.66 -6.85
C ASP A 113 -15.98 1.09 -6.27
N GLU A 114 -17.06 0.46 -6.77
CA GLU A 114 -18.13 0.08 -5.84
C GLU A 114 -17.45 -0.68 -4.71
N ALA A 115 -17.75 -0.23 -3.49
CA ALA A 115 -17.27 -0.85 -2.28
C ALA A 115 -17.35 -2.37 -2.40
N VAL A 116 -16.32 -3.05 -1.93
CA VAL A 116 -16.40 -4.47 -1.58
C VAL A 116 -17.46 -4.61 -0.48
N VAL A 117 -18.73 -4.64 -0.89
CA VAL A 117 -19.87 -5.05 -0.08
C VAL A 117 -20.07 -6.53 -0.40
N PRO A 118 -19.75 -7.46 0.50
CA PRO A 118 -20.21 -8.82 0.34
C PRO A 118 -21.72 -8.79 0.66
N GLY A 119 -22.57 -8.63 -0.36
CA GLY A 119 -24.02 -8.59 -0.11
C GLY A 119 -24.95 -8.15 -1.24
N GLY A 120 -24.45 -7.69 -2.39
CA GLY A 120 -25.32 -7.46 -3.56
C GLY A 120 -25.81 -8.78 -4.17
N PRO A 121 -27.03 -8.85 -4.76
CA PRO A 121 -27.52 -10.07 -5.39
C PRO A 121 -26.57 -10.41 -6.55
N VAL A 122 -25.81 -11.48 -6.38
CA VAL A 122 -24.90 -11.95 -7.41
C VAL A 122 -25.75 -12.63 -8.47
N ASP A 123 -25.92 -11.98 -9.62
CA ASP A 123 -26.56 -12.56 -10.79
C ASP A 123 -25.94 -13.94 -11.08
N GLU A 124 -26.80 -14.94 -11.32
CA GLU A 124 -26.42 -16.34 -11.52
C GLU A 124 -25.40 -16.56 -12.65
N ALA A 125 -25.22 -15.58 -13.54
CA ALA A 125 -24.20 -15.58 -14.58
C ALA A 125 -22.76 -15.51 -14.03
N ALA A 126 -22.53 -14.91 -12.87
CA ALA A 126 -21.20 -14.79 -12.27
C ALA A 126 -20.69 -16.09 -11.63
N LYS A 127 -21.57 -17.04 -11.30
CA LYS A 127 -21.21 -18.33 -10.69
C LYS A 127 -20.38 -19.25 -11.60
N LYS A 128 -20.36 -19.01 -12.93
CA LYS A 128 -19.61 -19.85 -13.88
C LYS A 128 -18.17 -19.42 -14.10
N ASN A 129 -17.78 -18.20 -13.72
CA ASN A 129 -16.37 -17.81 -13.70
C ASN A 129 -15.77 -18.25 -12.36
N LYS A 130 -15.41 -19.53 -12.26
CA LYS A 130 -14.59 -20.02 -11.14
C LYS A 130 -13.37 -19.11 -11.01
N LYS A 131 -13.27 -18.40 -9.88
CA LYS A 131 -12.06 -17.65 -9.51
C LYS A 131 -10.91 -18.66 -9.51
N ALA A 132 -10.00 -18.57 -10.48
CA ALA A 132 -8.79 -19.36 -10.42
C ALA A 132 -7.98 -18.86 -9.20
N LYS A 133 -7.93 -19.66 -8.13
CA LYS A 133 -7.08 -19.38 -6.97
C LYS A 133 -5.64 -19.42 -7.49
N VAL A 134 -4.97 -18.26 -7.56
CA VAL A 134 -3.58 -18.17 -8.01
C VAL A 134 -2.72 -18.90 -6.98
N GLY A 135 -2.41 -20.17 -7.20
CA GLY A 135 -1.59 -20.98 -6.29
C GLY A 135 -0.18 -20.43 -6.18
N LEU A 136 0.33 -20.29 -4.96
CA LEU A 136 1.69 -19.78 -4.75
C LEU A 136 2.70 -20.94 -4.72
N PRO A 137 3.89 -20.80 -5.36
CA PRO A 137 4.88 -21.89 -5.44
C PRO A 137 5.47 -22.38 -4.11
N TRP A 138 5.13 -21.75 -2.98
CA TRP A 138 5.58 -22.10 -1.63
C TRP A 138 4.41 -22.44 -0.67
N GLU A 139 3.18 -22.52 -1.18
CA GLU A 139 2.06 -23.08 -0.43
C GLU A 139 2.23 -24.61 -0.31
N PRO A 140 1.76 -25.24 0.79
CA PRO A 140 1.89 -26.69 0.99
C PRO A 140 1.35 -27.53 -0.18
N ALA A 141 0.29 -27.07 -0.85
CA ALA A 141 -0.28 -27.73 -2.03
C ALA A 141 0.72 -27.86 -3.18
N SER A 142 1.62 -26.88 -3.35
CA SER A 142 2.63 -26.87 -4.41
C SER A 142 3.77 -27.88 -4.20
N PHE A 143 3.86 -28.53 -3.04
CA PHE A 143 4.88 -29.56 -2.79
C PHE A 143 4.56 -30.90 -3.44
N TYR A 144 3.31 -31.11 -3.86
CA TYR A 144 2.86 -32.35 -4.46
C TYR A 144 2.71 -32.15 -5.97
N SER A 145 3.16 -33.15 -6.75
CA SER A 145 3.05 -33.13 -8.21
C SER A 145 1.65 -33.43 -8.72
N VAL A 146 0.75 -33.84 -7.84
CA VAL A 146 -0.64 -34.18 -8.14
C VAL A 146 -1.52 -33.17 -7.42
N GLU A 147 -2.26 -32.37 -8.18
CA GLU A 147 -3.30 -31.51 -7.62
C GLU A 147 -4.48 -32.36 -7.20
N VAL A 148 -4.83 -32.29 -5.92
CA VAL A 148 -6.04 -32.91 -5.39
C VAL A 148 -7.22 -32.02 -5.80
N PRO A 149 -8.29 -32.57 -6.39
CA PRO A 149 -9.49 -31.79 -6.67
C PRO A 149 -10.01 -31.12 -5.40
N GLU A 150 -10.39 -29.84 -5.50
CA GLU A 150 -11.03 -29.10 -4.41
C GLU A 150 -12.21 -29.92 -3.87
N ARG A 151 -12.23 -30.15 -2.56
CA ARG A 151 -13.33 -30.84 -1.90
C ARG A 151 -14.25 -29.78 -1.29
N ASP A 152 -15.56 -29.96 -1.47
CA ASP A 152 -16.58 -29.00 -0.98
C ASP A 152 -16.64 -28.88 0.57
N ASP A 153 -15.93 -29.74 1.31
CA ASP A 153 -15.86 -29.78 2.78
C ASP A 153 -14.60 -29.12 3.37
N GLU A 154 -13.67 -28.63 2.55
CA GLU A 154 -12.52 -27.84 3.01
C GLU A 154 -12.94 -26.37 3.16
N GLU A 155 -13.64 -26.05 4.26
CA GLU A 155 -13.71 -24.67 4.76
C GLU A 155 -12.27 -24.27 5.15
N ASP A 156 -11.56 -23.64 4.20
CA ASP A 156 -10.19 -23.17 4.38
C ASP A 156 -10.14 -22.22 5.59
N GLU A 157 -9.50 -22.62 6.70
CA GLU A 157 -9.19 -21.71 7.82
C GLU A 157 -8.48 -20.42 7.31
N GLU A 158 -7.75 -20.52 6.19
CA GLU A 158 -7.19 -19.39 5.46
C GLU A 158 -8.25 -18.45 4.87
N GLU A 159 -9.36 -18.97 4.33
CA GLU A 159 -10.47 -18.15 3.84
C GLU A 159 -11.18 -17.41 4.98
N GLU A 160 -11.31 -18.03 6.16
CA GLU A 160 -11.84 -17.39 7.37
C GLU A 160 -10.93 -16.25 7.88
N GLU A 161 -9.62 -16.50 8.01
CA GLU A 161 -8.65 -15.47 8.44
C GLU A 161 -8.60 -14.31 7.42
N MET A 162 -8.71 -14.64 6.13
CA MET A 162 -8.77 -13.66 5.06
C MET A 162 -10.05 -12.81 5.10
N ASN A 163 -11.19 -13.42 5.44
CA ASN A 163 -12.43 -12.71 5.67
C ASN A 163 -12.32 -11.78 6.90
N TYR A 164 -11.68 -12.23 7.97
CA TYR A 164 -11.49 -11.42 9.17
C TYR A 164 -10.66 -10.16 8.92
N ILE A 165 -9.54 -10.26 8.19
CA ILE A 165 -8.67 -9.12 7.88
C ILE A 165 -9.37 -8.11 6.97
N THR A 166 -10.11 -8.59 5.98
CA THR A 166 -10.93 -7.75 5.11
C THR A 166 -11.99 -7.01 5.93
N LEU A 167 -12.65 -7.69 6.85
CA LEU A 167 -13.64 -7.11 7.75
C LEU A 167 -13.05 -6.03 8.67
N GLN A 168 -11.83 -6.23 9.19
CA GLN A 168 -11.14 -5.21 9.99
C GLN A 168 -10.83 -3.95 9.19
N ARG A 169 -10.45 -4.09 7.92
CA ARG A 169 -10.23 -2.93 7.04
C ARG A 169 -11.52 -2.19 6.74
N LEU A 170 -12.60 -2.91 6.44
CA LEU A 170 -13.93 -2.33 6.23
C LEU A 170 -14.40 -1.58 7.48
N ARG A 171 -14.24 -2.20 8.66
CA ARG A 171 -14.53 -1.55 9.94
C ARG A 171 -13.74 -0.27 10.14
N LYS A 172 -12.43 -0.24 9.83
CA LYS A 172 -11.63 0.99 9.92
C LYS A 172 -12.14 2.07 8.96
N ALA A 173 -12.57 1.70 7.75
CA ALA A 173 -13.14 2.63 6.80
C ALA A 173 -14.48 3.19 7.31
N ASP A 174 -15.37 2.34 7.82
CA ASP A 174 -16.67 2.74 8.39
C ASP A 174 -16.50 3.66 9.60
N GLU A 175 -15.59 3.31 10.52
CA GLU A 175 -15.25 4.14 11.68
C GLU A 175 -14.77 5.53 11.30
N ARG A 176 -14.14 5.64 10.13
CA ARG A 176 -13.63 6.90 9.60
C ARG A 176 -14.71 7.70 8.89
N THR A 177 -15.53 7.05 8.08
CA THR A 177 -16.54 7.71 7.23
C THR A 177 -17.82 8.06 7.99
N LYS A 178 -18.11 7.40 9.13
CA LYS A 178 -19.33 7.63 9.92
C LYS A 178 -19.54 9.08 10.38
N ALA A 179 -18.46 9.84 10.53
CA ALA A 179 -18.49 11.23 11.01
C ALA A 179 -18.16 12.26 9.91
N MET A 180 -17.96 11.82 8.67
CA MET A 180 -17.67 12.71 7.55
C MET A 180 -18.91 13.46 7.10
N THR A 181 -18.74 14.70 6.66
CA THR A 181 -19.79 15.38 5.89
C THR A 181 -19.94 14.75 4.50
N LYS A 182 -20.98 15.14 3.77
CA LYS A 182 -21.18 14.69 2.39
C LYS A 182 -19.99 15.07 1.51
N GLU A 183 -19.47 16.29 1.66
CA GLU A 183 -18.35 16.82 0.89
C GLU A 183 -17.04 16.09 1.22
N GLU A 184 -16.80 15.80 2.51
CA GLU A 184 -15.65 15.03 2.96
C GLU A 184 -15.71 13.58 2.45
N TYR A 185 -16.89 12.96 2.48
CA TYR A 185 -17.07 11.60 1.98
C TYR A 185 -16.86 11.50 0.47
N VAL A 186 -17.37 12.47 -0.31
CA VAL A 186 -17.11 12.54 -1.76
C VAL A 186 -15.60 12.63 -2.01
N THR A 187 -14.91 13.55 -1.32
CA THR A 187 -13.45 13.72 -1.43
C THR A 187 -12.72 12.44 -1.07
N TRP A 188 -13.10 11.77 0.02
CA TRP A 188 -12.53 10.48 0.43
C TRP A 188 -12.75 9.38 -0.63
N SER A 189 -13.94 9.33 -1.23
CA SER A 189 -14.29 8.35 -2.26
C SER A 189 -13.53 8.55 -3.58
N GLU A 190 -13.16 9.78 -3.91
CA GLU A 190 -12.29 10.07 -5.05
C GLU A 190 -10.83 9.73 -4.72
N TYR A 191 -10.36 10.12 -3.53
CA TYR A 191 -8.96 9.97 -3.16
C TYR A 191 -8.58 8.51 -2.88
N ARG A 192 -9.53 7.65 -2.46
CA ARG A 192 -9.28 6.21 -2.28
C ARG A 192 -8.89 5.51 -3.58
N GLN A 193 -9.20 6.11 -4.73
CA GLN A 193 -8.83 5.60 -6.06
C GLN A 193 -7.46 6.12 -6.54
N ALA A 194 -6.78 6.95 -5.74
CA ALA A 194 -5.46 7.46 -6.08
C ALA A 194 -4.47 6.31 -6.31
N SER A 195 -3.69 6.41 -7.38
CA SER A 195 -2.73 5.39 -7.78
C SER A 195 -1.52 6.02 -8.48
N PHE A 196 -0.35 5.41 -8.27
CA PHE A 196 0.88 5.81 -8.95
C PHE A 196 0.91 5.36 -10.42
N THR A 197 0.11 4.35 -10.77
CA THR A 197 0.19 3.64 -12.05
C THR A 197 -1.01 3.91 -12.95
N TRP A 198 -2.19 4.19 -12.39
CA TRP A 198 -3.42 4.42 -13.15
C TRP A 198 -3.26 5.56 -14.18
N ARG A 199 -3.43 5.23 -15.46
CA ARG A 199 -3.21 6.14 -16.61
C ARG A 199 -1.82 6.81 -16.63
N LYS A 200 -0.85 6.27 -15.88
CA LYS A 200 0.48 6.86 -15.62
C LYS A 200 1.62 5.86 -15.80
N GLY A 201 1.39 4.73 -16.49
CA GLY A 201 2.37 3.64 -16.62
C GLY A 201 3.72 4.04 -17.23
N LYS A 202 3.78 5.01 -18.16
CA LYS A 202 5.06 5.54 -18.68
C LYS A 202 5.83 6.29 -17.59
N ARG A 203 5.16 7.23 -16.90
CA ARG A 203 5.73 8.03 -15.81
C ARG A 203 6.21 7.14 -14.68
N PHE A 204 5.43 6.13 -14.33
CA PHE A 204 5.78 5.18 -13.27
C PHE A 204 7.02 4.36 -13.60
N ARG A 205 7.12 3.82 -14.82
CA ARG A 205 8.27 3.01 -15.22
C ARG A 205 9.58 3.78 -15.17
N GLU A 206 9.57 5.03 -15.65
CA GLU A 206 10.72 5.93 -15.57
C GLU A 206 11.06 6.27 -14.12
N TRP A 207 10.05 6.62 -13.31
CA TRP A 207 10.23 6.96 -11.89
C TRP A 207 10.78 5.79 -11.07
N ALA A 208 10.27 4.58 -11.28
CA ALA A 208 10.71 3.36 -10.60
C ALA A 208 12.10 2.86 -11.07
N GLY A 209 12.61 3.38 -12.19
CA GLY A 209 13.94 3.05 -12.70
C GLY A 209 14.00 1.77 -13.56
N PHE A 210 12.90 1.40 -14.23
CA PHE A 210 12.95 0.35 -15.25
C PHE A 210 13.91 0.75 -16.38
N GLY A 211 14.76 -0.17 -16.83
CA GLY A 211 15.86 0.10 -17.76
C GLY A 211 17.15 0.60 -17.09
N ILE A 212 17.14 0.85 -15.78
CA ILE A 212 18.34 1.13 -14.98
C ILE A 212 18.55 0.02 -13.95
N VAL A 213 17.49 -0.36 -13.24
CA VAL A 213 17.52 -1.36 -12.16
C VAL A 213 17.29 -2.78 -12.69
N THR A 214 16.50 -2.90 -13.76
CA THR A 214 16.19 -4.17 -14.42
C THR A 214 16.06 -3.95 -15.92
N ASP A 215 16.66 -4.84 -16.71
CA ASP A 215 16.64 -4.79 -18.17
C ASP A 215 15.33 -5.38 -18.75
N SER A 216 14.55 -6.08 -17.92
CA SER A 216 13.28 -6.66 -18.36
C SER A 216 12.19 -5.60 -18.42
N LYS A 217 11.48 -5.57 -19.55
CA LYS A 217 10.21 -4.84 -19.64
C LYS A 217 9.20 -5.47 -18.67
N PRO A 218 8.59 -4.71 -17.74
CA PRO A 218 7.59 -5.27 -16.85
C PRO A 218 6.32 -5.62 -17.61
N SER A 219 5.67 -6.72 -17.23
CA SER A 219 4.29 -7.00 -17.66
C SER A 219 3.31 -6.03 -16.98
N ASP A 220 2.08 -5.97 -17.49
CA ASP A 220 1.02 -5.14 -16.92
C ASP A 220 0.72 -5.52 -15.46
N ASP A 221 0.70 -6.82 -15.15
CA ASP A 221 0.48 -7.33 -13.78
C ASP A 221 1.60 -6.92 -12.82
N ILE A 222 2.85 -6.87 -13.28
CA ILE A 222 3.97 -6.35 -12.48
C ILE A 222 3.76 -4.88 -12.14
N VAL A 223 3.30 -4.07 -13.09
CA VAL A 223 3.01 -2.64 -12.85
C VAL A 223 1.85 -2.50 -11.86
N ASP A 224 0.81 -3.31 -11.97
CA ASP A 224 -0.34 -3.26 -11.06
C ASP A 224 -0.01 -3.73 -9.64
N ILE A 225 0.78 -4.81 -9.49
CA ILE A 225 1.27 -5.23 -8.17
C ILE A 225 2.10 -4.11 -7.55
N LEU A 226 3.00 -3.48 -8.31
CA LEU A 226 3.78 -2.36 -7.79
C LEU A 226 2.89 -1.14 -7.46
N GLY A 227 1.86 -0.87 -8.25
CA GLY A 227 0.86 0.15 -7.94
C GLY A 227 0.16 -0.11 -6.61
N PHE A 228 -0.34 -1.33 -6.40
CA PHE A 228 -0.92 -1.78 -5.13
C PHE A 228 0.07 -1.62 -3.97
N LEU A 229 1.30 -2.11 -4.12
CA LEU A 229 2.30 -2.03 -3.07
C LEU A 229 2.67 -0.58 -2.74
N THR A 230 2.84 0.30 -3.72
CA THR A 230 3.14 1.72 -3.44
C THR A 230 2.02 2.41 -2.65
N PHE A 231 0.75 2.10 -2.92
CA PHE A 231 -0.36 2.59 -2.11
C PHE A 231 -0.24 2.10 -0.66
N GLU A 232 -0.02 0.80 -0.47
CA GLU A 232 0.16 0.19 0.85
C GLU A 232 1.35 0.78 1.62
N MET A 233 2.46 1.08 0.93
CA MET A 233 3.63 1.71 1.52
C MET A 233 3.32 3.12 2.03
N VAL A 234 2.64 3.95 1.23
CA VAL A 234 2.21 5.30 1.63
C VAL A 234 1.22 5.22 2.80
N ALA A 235 0.26 4.31 2.72
CA ALA A 235 -0.74 4.13 3.77
C ALA A 235 -0.10 3.73 5.11
N THR A 236 0.75 2.70 5.09
CA THR A 236 1.45 2.21 6.29
C THR A 236 2.36 3.29 6.88
N LEU A 237 3.13 4.01 6.04
CA LEU A 237 3.97 5.12 6.52
C LEU A 237 3.13 6.23 7.16
N THR A 238 1.99 6.57 6.57
CA THR A 238 1.11 7.63 7.08
C THR A 238 0.47 7.21 8.40
N GLU A 239 -0.06 5.99 8.50
CA GLU A 239 -0.66 5.47 9.74
C GLU A 239 0.35 5.44 10.89
N VAL A 240 1.58 5.00 10.63
CA VAL A 240 2.64 4.99 11.66
C VAL A 240 3.08 6.40 12.00
N ALA A 241 3.20 7.31 11.02
CA ALA A 241 3.55 8.71 11.26
C ALA A 241 2.48 9.43 12.10
N LEU A 242 1.19 9.17 11.86
CA LEU A 242 0.08 9.70 12.67
C LEU A 242 0.16 9.20 14.12
N LYS A 243 0.49 7.92 14.34
CA LYS A 243 0.71 7.37 15.69
C LYS A 243 1.92 7.99 16.37
N VAL A 244 3.01 8.22 15.65
CA VAL A 244 4.20 8.92 16.18
C VAL A 244 3.83 10.33 16.61
N LYS A 245 3.08 11.05 15.77
CA LYS A 245 2.61 12.40 16.05
C LYS A 245 1.70 12.44 17.28
N GLU A 246 0.74 11.53 17.37
CA GLU A 246 -0.16 11.42 18.53
C GLU A 246 0.60 11.18 19.84
N GLN A 247 1.61 10.32 19.81
CA GLN A 247 2.49 10.08 20.97
C GLN A 247 3.27 11.32 21.36
N GLU A 248 3.78 12.07 20.38
CA GLU A 248 4.49 13.31 20.62
C GLU A 248 3.59 14.40 21.19
N ASP A 249 2.41 14.61 20.59
CA ASP A 249 1.44 15.62 21.03
C ASP A 249 1.00 15.33 22.48
N THR A 250 0.80 14.05 22.82
CA THR A 250 0.49 13.60 24.18
C THR A 250 1.65 13.88 25.15
N ALA A 251 2.89 13.56 24.77
CA ALA A 251 4.07 13.81 25.60
C ALA A 251 4.35 15.31 25.82
N ARG A 252 4.11 16.14 24.79
CA ARG A 252 4.18 17.61 24.90
C ARG A 252 3.12 18.15 25.85
N ALA A 253 1.89 17.65 25.77
CA ALA A 253 0.81 18.03 26.67
C ALA A 253 1.12 17.67 28.14
N GLN A 254 1.74 16.51 28.39
CA GLN A 254 2.11 16.06 29.74
C GLN A 254 3.34 16.80 30.32
N SER A 255 4.32 17.15 29.49
CA SER A 255 5.56 17.82 29.92
C SER A 255 5.42 19.33 30.14
N GLY A 256 4.28 19.93 29.79
CA GLY A 256 4.06 21.37 29.92
C GLY A 256 4.95 22.23 29.02
N ALA A 257 5.62 21.64 28.03
CA ALA A 257 6.54 22.32 27.12
C ALA A 257 5.87 23.41 26.25
N ASP A 258 4.52 23.41 26.18
CA ASP A 258 3.74 24.50 25.57
C ASP A 258 3.89 25.85 26.29
N ASN A 259 4.37 25.88 27.55
CA ASN A 259 4.53 27.13 28.31
C ASN A 259 5.85 27.89 28.05
N ALA A 260 6.81 27.32 27.32
CA ALA A 260 8.15 27.90 27.25
C ALA A 260 8.50 28.64 25.94
N GLY A 261 7.68 28.57 24.87
CA GLY A 261 8.14 29.08 23.56
C GLY A 261 7.10 29.58 22.54
N ALA A 262 5.80 29.41 22.77
CA ALA A 262 4.80 29.84 21.79
C ALA A 262 3.66 30.62 22.45
N LYS A 263 3.78 31.95 22.48
CA LYS A 263 2.63 32.87 22.55
C LYS A 263 1.78 32.85 21.26
N LYS A 264 1.74 31.74 20.52
CA LYS A 264 0.62 31.47 19.61
C LYS A 264 -0.42 30.83 20.49
N ARG A 265 -1.40 31.65 20.91
CA ARG A 265 -2.57 31.25 21.68
C ARG A 265 -2.99 29.87 21.18
N LYS A 266 -2.96 28.85 22.05
CA LYS A 266 -3.94 27.78 21.97
C LYS A 266 -5.25 28.54 21.75
N LEU A 267 -5.82 28.48 20.55
CA LEU A 267 -7.25 28.71 20.43
C LEU A 267 -7.79 27.67 21.40
N GLN A 268 -8.26 28.13 22.57
CA GLN A 268 -9.02 27.26 23.45
C GLN A 268 -10.10 26.72 22.54
N GLN A 269 -10.03 25.43 22.23
CA GLN A 269 -11.04 24.78 21.43
C GLN A 269 -12.34 25.03 22.18
N GLY A 270 -13.12 26.00 21.72
CA GLY A 270 -14.38 26.35 22.35
C GLY A 270 -15.28 25.14 22.26
N LEU A 271 -16.27 25.04 23.16
CA LEU A 271 -17.35 24.03 23.01
C LEU A 271 -18.07 24.09 21.65
N PHE A 272 -17.81 25.13 20.85
CA PHE A 272 -18.39 25.43 19.56
C PHE A 272 -17.37 25.53 18.42
N ASP A 273 -16.09 25.20 18.65
CA ASP A 273 -15.12 25.13 17.55
C ASP A 273 -15.38 23.86 16.72
N PRO A 274 -15.34 23.97 15.38
CA PRO A 274 -15.60 22.83 14.51
C PRO A 274 -14.61 21.68 14.80
N PRO A 275 -15.11 20.44 14.91
CA PRO A 275 -14.30 19.29 15.32
C PRO A 275 -13.43 18.77 14.16
N SER A 276 -12.45 19.54 13.68
CA SER A 276 -11.39 19.03 12.79
C SER A 276 -10.24 20.01 12.52
N GLU A 277 -10.47 21.33 12.58
CA GLU A 277 -9.52 22.34 12.09
C GLU A 277 -8.24 22.53 12.94
N GLY A 278 -8.13 21.91 14.11
CA GLY A 278 -7.04 22.14 15.05
C GLY A 278 -5.83 21.19 14.96
N LYS A 279 -5.89 20.12 14.17
CA LYS A 279 -4.78 19.15 14.10
C LYS A 279 -3.73 19.63 13.11
N THR A 280 -2.53 19.93 13.62
CA THR A 280 -1.35 20.16 12.77
C THR A 280 -1.10 18.93 11.86
N PRO A 281 -0.65 19.13 10.61
CA PRO A 281 -0.39 18.01 9.69
C PRO A 281 0.85 17.21 10.09
N VAL A 282 1.01 16.03 9.48
CA VAL A 282 2.23 15.22 9.57
C VAL A 282 3.43 15.97 8.99
N GLU A 283 4.42 16.21 9.84
CA GLU A 283 5.71 16.80 9.49
C GLU A 283 6.75 15.74 9.06
N PRO A 284 7.83 16.16 8.34
CA PRO A 284 8.95 15.31 7.92
C PRO A 284 9.50 14.37 9.00
N ARG A 285 9.67 14.89 10.22
CA ARG A 285 10.23 14.14 11.36
C ARG A 285 9.36 12.98 11.81
N HIS A 286 8.02 13.09 11.72
CA HIS A 286 7.14 11.97 12.04
C HIS A 286 7.28 10.85 11.01
N VAL A 287 7.44 11.19 9.72
CA VAL A 287 7.68 10.21 8.65
C VAL A 287 9.04 9.53 8.82
N GLN A 288 10.09 10.29 9.14
CA GLN A 288 11.42 9.73 9.40
C GLN A 288 11.42 8.76 10.60
N GLU A 289 10.76 9.13 11.69
CA GLU A 289 10.63 8.27 12.87
C GLU A 289 9.74 7.04 12.56
N ALA A 290 8.66 7.20 11.79
CA ALA A 290 7.85 6.08 11.33
C ALA A 290 8.67 5.09 10.50
N PHE A 291 9.48 5.59 9.56
CA PHE A 291 10.38 4.77 8.77
C PHE A 291 11.45 4.09 9.63
N ARG A 292 12.03 4.81 10.60
CA ARG A 292 12.99 4.23 11.55
C ARG A 292 12.39 3.06 12.33
N ARG A 293 11.17 3.21 12.86
CA ARG A 293 10.43 2.16 13.56
C ARG A 293 10.14 0.97 12.66
N PHE A 294 9.78 1.22 11.40
CA PHE A 294 9.53 0.16 10.43
C PHE A 294 10.81 -0.65 10.11
N GLN A 295 11.96 0.00 10.04
CA GLN A 295 13.25 -0.64 9.83
C GLN A 295 13.82 -1.32 11.09
N GLU A 296 13.10 -1.30 12.22
CA GLU A 296 13.53 -2.04 13.40
C GLU A 296 13.56 -3.55 13.12
N ARG A 297 14.63 -4.19 13.56
CA ARG A 297 14.87 -5.61 13.29
C ARG A 297 13.94 -6.49 14.14
N PRO A 298 13.25 -7.47 13.53
CA PRO A 298 12.49 -8.46 14.29
C PRO A 298 13.37 -9.18 15.32
N LYS A 299 12.83 -9.40 16.52
CA LYS A 299 13.53 -10.10 17.61
C LYS A 299 14.03 -11.49 17.18
N LYS A 300 13.22 -12.22 16.41
CA LYS A 300 13.55 -13.55 15.87
C LYS A 300 14.85 -13.53 15.04
N GLY A 301 15.06 -12.50 14.22
CA GLY A 301 16.27 -12.37 13.37
C GLY A 301 17.53 -11.97 14.14
N ARG A 302 17.39 -11.37 15.33
CA ARG A 302 18.53 -11.01 16.19
C ARG A 302 18.96 -12.14 17.13
N ALA A 303 18.05 -13.06 17.44
CA ALA A 303 18.26 -14.10 18.45
C ALA A 303 19.54 -14.92 18.23
N MET A 304 19.84 -15.26 16.98
CA MET A 304 20.95 -16.17 16.61
C MET A 304 22.35 -15.56 16.73
N LEU A 305 22.47 -14.27 17.00
CA LEU A 305 23.74 -13.53 16.99
C LEU A 305 23.94 -12.68 18.25
N ASN A 306 23.06 -12.82 19.23
CA ASN A 306 23.22 -12.19 20.55
C ASN A 306 24.54 -12.67 21.18
N GLY A 307 25.38 -11.72 21.62
CA GLY A 307 26.70 -12.02 22.20
C GLY A 307 27.85 -12.10 21.21
N THR A 308 27.59 -12.02 19.90
CA THR A 308 28.65 -11.91 18.88
C THR A 308 29.04 -10.44 18.65
N ARG A 309 30.32 -10.17 18.37
CA ARG A 309 30.81 -8.82 18.00
C ARG A 309 30.64 -8.52 16.50
N THR A 310 29.90 -9.35 15.78
CA THR A 310 29.77 -9.27 14.32
C THR A 310 28.79 -8.17 13.94
N MET A 311 29.23 -7.22 13.09
CA MET A 311 28.31 -6.25 12.50
C MET A 311 27.32 -6.96 11.57
N GLN A 312 26.06 -7.00 11.99
CA GLN A 312 24.97 -7.53 11.19
C GLN A 312 24.60 -6.53 10.09
N LYS A 313 24.84 -6.90 8.83
CA LYS A 313 24.24 -6.26 7.66
C LYS A 313 22.93 -6.96 7.36
N THR A 314 21.82 -6.24 7.45
CA THR A 314 20.49 -6.75 7.10
C THR A 314 19.97 -5.99 5.89
N PRO A 315 19.26 -6.66 4.97
CA PRO A 315 18.54 -5.94 3.92
C PRO A 315 17.51 -5.00 4.54
N LEU A 316 17.09 -4.03 3.75
CA LEU A 316 16.03 -3.08 4.11
C LEU A 316 14.70 -3.83 4.17
N ASN A 317 13.93 -3.59 5.24
CA ASN A 317 12.60 -4.18 5.38
C ASN A 317 11.67 -3.51 4.34
N ILE A 318 10.95 -4.33 3.58
CA ILE A 318 9.95 -3.87 2.63
C ILE A 318 8.67 -3.49 3.38
N ILE A 319 8.17 -2.28 3.13
CA ILE A 319 6.97 -1.71 3.79
C ILE A 319 5.70 -2.50 3.48
#